data_AF-A0A3M7AD59-F1
#
_entry.id   AF-A0A3M7AD59-F1
#
_cell.length_a   1.000
_cell.length_b   1.000
_cell.length_c   1.000
_cell.angle_alpha   90.00
_cell.angle_beta   90.00
_cell.angle_gamma   90.00
#
_symmetry.space_group_name_H-M   'P 1'
#
loop_
_entity.id
_entity.type
_entity.pdbx_description
1 polymer ?
#
loop_
_entity_poly.entity_id
_entity_poly.type
_entity_poly.pdbx_seq_one_letter_code
_entity_poly.pdbx_strand_id
1 'polypeptide(L)'
;MELSLYLCQDEVTQLDQAFNISLQHDSELVFWTGISPGLACDWARRNGLKTLTMAMGNLYTENSRKPLRSAKRSKFKSWSRYMKGASWIFAQHACQGRRAIVLTNAPPDVYSKRKHSSYREIEEPILKGFEAGQRTNQIDYVHPQIPGAAGFRYQVWPKDWSAEWFGFLECIAIKDIVRRFVQRPRVRRLEKVEEAESVSIIGHQRSTFFATVVEKSNRIVQEKNLTKRSRRRKTGK
;
A
#
# COMPACT_ATOMS: atom_id res chain seq x y z
N MET A 1 17.53 -26.35 -16.86
CA MET A 1 16.71 -25.79 -17.97
C MET A 1 17.72 -25.12 -18.92
N GLU A 2 17.39 -24.77 -20.17
CA GLU A 2 18.38 -24.24 -21.11
C GLU A 2 17.97 -22.86 -21.64
N LEU A 3 18.86 -21.85 -21.51
CA LEU A 3 18.60 -20.46 -21.92
C LEU A 3 18.34 -20.33 -23.43
N SER A 4 18.94 -21.21 -24.24
CA SER A 4 18.78 -21.27 -25.71
C SER A 4 17.33 -21.53 -26.14
N LEU A 5 16.50 -22.13 -25.28
CA LEU A 5 15.06 -22.30 -25.52
C LEU A 5 14.33 -20.96 -25.52
N TYR A 6 14.85 -19.96 -24.80
CA TYR A 6 14.21 -18.67 -24.60
C TYR A 6 14.74 -17.57 -25.52
N LEU A 7 16.06 -17.49 -25.72
CA LEU A 7 16.72 -16.39 -26.42
C LEU A 7 17.70 -16.90 -27.46
N CYS A 8 17.89 -16.14 -28.54
CA CYS A 8 19.05 -16.32 -29.41
C CYS A 8 20.28 -15.61 -28.83
N GLN A 9 21.48 -15.92 -29.35
CA GLN A 9 22.73 -15.37 -28.84
C GLN A 9 22.80 -13.83 -28.92
N ASP A 10 22.21 -13.23 -29.96
CA ASP A 10 22.16 -11.77 -30.11
C ASP A 10 21.31 -11.12 -29.02
N GLU A 11 20.15 -11.72 -28.69
CA GLU A 11 19.27 -11.26 -27.63
C GLU A 11 19.94 -11.36 -26.26
N VAL A 12 20.66 -12.46 -26.00
CA VAL A 12 21.46 -12.64 -24.78
C VAL A 12 22.50 -11.53 -24.65
N THR A 13 23.28 -11.31 -25.71
CA THR A 13 24.35 -10.30 -25.73
C THR A 13 23.81 -8.89 -25.49
N GLN A 14 22.67 -8.53 -26.11
CA GLN A 14 22.02 -7.24 -25.89
C GLN A 14 21.54 -7.06 -24.44
N LEU A 15 20.92 -8.09 -23.86
CA LEU A 15 20.43 -8.05 -22.47
C LEU A 15 21.59 -7.96 -21.48
N ASP A 16 22.66 -8.72 -21.69
CA ASP A 16 23.85 -8.67 -20.84
C ASP A 16 24.53 -7.30 -20.89
N GLN A 17 24.66 -6.71 -22.08
CA GLN A 17 25.19 -5.35 -22.20
C GLN A 17 24.33 -4.33 -21.45
N ALA A 18 23.00 -4.41 -21.62
CA ALA A 18 22.08 -3.52 -20.93
C ALA A 18 22.17 -3.68 -19.39
N PHE A 19 22.23 -4.91 -18.89
CA PHE A 19 22.33 -5.17 -17.46
C PHE A 19 23.69 -4.82 -16.88
N ASN A 20 24.79 -5.08 -17.59
CA ASN A 20 26.12 -4.66 -17.14
C ASN A 20 26.21 -3.14 -16.92
N ILE A 21 25.62 -2.36 -17.83
CA ILE A 21 25.57 -0.89 -17.70
C ILE A 21 24.59 -0.49 -16.60
N SER A 22 23.36 -1.03 -16.63
CA SER A 22 22.30 -0.60 -15.71
C SER A 22 22.54 -1.03 -14.26
N LEU A 23 23.20 -2.15 -14.02
CA LEU A 23 23.35 -2.80 -12.70
C LEU A 23 24.77 -2.69 -12.12
N GLN A 24 25.64 -1.89 -12.75
CA GLN A 24 27.06 -1.77 -12.39
C GLN A 24 27.27 -1.43 -10.91
N HIS A 25 26.41 -0.58 -10.35
CA HIS A 25 26.51 -0.08 -8.97
C HIS A 25 25.42 -0.62 -8.04
N ASP A 26 24.57 -1.54 -8.52
CA ASP A 26 23.50 -2.10 -7.71
C ASP A 26 24.00 -3.34 -6.96
N SER A 27 24.02 -3.27 -5.63
CA SER A 27 24.30 -4.42 -4.76
C SER A 27 23.08 -5.30 -4.50
N GLU A 28 21.89 -4.78 -4.82
CA GLU A 28 20.59 -5.42 -4.55
C GLU A 28 19.69 -5.32 -5.78
N LEU A 29 19.05 -6.43 -6.15
CA LEU A 29 18.13 -6.50 -7.28
C LEU A 29 16.73 -6.90 -6.81
N VAL A 30 15.71 -6.30 -7.42
CA VAL A 30 14.32 -6.48 -7.01
C VAL A 30 13.57 -7.42 -7.96
N PHE A 31 13.11 -8.52 -7.39
CA PHE A 31 12.20 -9.49 -7.98
C PHE A 31 10.82 -9.34 -7.36
N TRP A 32 9.81 -9.97 -7.96
CA TRP A 32 8.46 -9.89 -7.42
C TRP A 32 7.59 -11.07 -7.86
N THR A 33 6.66 -11.47 -7.00
CA THR A 33 5.64 -12.48 -7.30
C THR A 33 4.38 -12.16 -6.52
N GLY A 34 3.21 -12.50 -7.08
CA GLY A 34 1.92 -12.26 -6.41
C GLY A 34 1.43 -10.80 -6.42
N ILE A 35 2.32 -9.82 -6.62
CA ILE A 35 1.98 -8.40 -6.67
C ILE A 35 1.91 -7.85 -8.11
N SER A 36 1.39 -6.62 -8.27
CA SER A 36 1.30 -5.96 -9.58
C SER A 36 2.66 -5.39 -10.03
N PRO A 37 2.97 -5.39 -11.35
CA PRO A 37 4.22 -4.82 -11.86
C PRO A 37 4.40 -3.33 -11.51
N GLY A 38 3.30 -2.56 -11.50
CA GLY A 38 3.32 -1.15 -11.13
C GLY A 38 3.74 -0.94 -9.68
N LEU A 39 3.16 -1.72 -8.76
CA LEU A 39 3.54 -1.67 -7.34
C LEU A 39 5.02 -2.03 -7.14
N ALA A 40 5.50 -3.06 -7.84
CA ALA A 40 6.90 -3.46 -7.76
C ALA A 40 7.85 -2.35 -8.24
N CYS A 41 7.54 -1.73 -9.38
CA CYS A 41 8.33 -0.62 -9.93
C CYS A 41 8.33 0.61 -9.01
N ASP A 42 7.18 0.96 -8.44
CA ASP A 42 7.07 2.11 -7.55
C ASP A 42 7.81 1.87 -6.23
N TRP A 43 7.71 0.66 -5.68
CA TRP A 43 8.46 0.28 -4.49
C TRP A 43 9.96 0.33 -4.76
N ALA A 44 10.42 -0.26 -5.86
CA ALA A 44 11.85 -0.27 -6.22
C ALA A 44 12.37 1.17 -6.41
N ARG A 45 11.64 2.02 -7.14
CA ARG A 45 12.02 3.42 -7.35
C ARG A 45 12.14 4.20 -6.05
N ARG A 46 11.21 4.03 -5.11
CA ARG A 46 11.25 4.70 -3.79
C ARG A 46 12.43 4.26 -2.93
N ASN A 47 12.93 3.05 -3.14
CA ASN A 47 14.07 2.50 -2.40
C ASN A 47 15.40 2.63 -3.16
N GLY A 48 15.43 3.29 -4.33
CA GLY A 48 16.64 3.43 -5.13
C GLY A 48 17.12 2.12 -5.76
N LEU A 49 16.22 1.15 -5.95
CA LEU A 49 16.51 -0.18 -6.45
C LEU A 49 15.93 -0.39 -7.86
N LYS A 50 16.36 -1.47 -8.54
CA LYS A 50 15.92 -1.77 -9.90
C LYS A 50 15.23 -3.14 -9.99
N THR A 51 14.09 -3.15 -10.70
CA THR A 51 13.44 -4.38 -11.17
C THR A 51 13.97 -4.76 -12.56
N LEU A 52 13.68 -5.99 -13.01
CA LEU A 52 13.98 -6.45 -14.38
C LEU A 52 13.60 -5.41 -15.45
N THR A 53 12.35 -4.92 -15.43
CA THR A 53 11.85 -4.01 -16.47
C THR A 53 12.52 -2.64 -16.41
N MET A 54 12.97 -2.20 -15.23
CA MET A 54 13.75 -0.98 -15.08
C MET A 54 15.16 -1.17 -15.63
N ALA A 55 15.80 -2.30 -15.32
CA ALA A 55 17.16 -2.62 -15.78
C ALA A 55 17.24 -2.82 -17.31
N MET A 56 16.17 -3.33 -17.93
CA MET A 56 16.07 -3.44 -19.38
C MET A 56 15.98 -2.08 -20.09
N GLY A 57 15.51 -1.03 -19.40
CA GLY A 57 15.40 0.32 -19.94
C GLY A 57 14.68 0.40 -21.29
N ASN A 58 15.39 0.92 -22.30
CA ASN A 58 14.83 1.12 -23.63
C ASN A 58 14.36 -0.19 -24.30
N LEU A 59 15.03 -1.31 -24.04
CA LEU A 59 14.66 -2.63 -24.59
C LEU A 59 13.24 -3.05 -24.20
N TYR A 60 12.80 -2.65 -23.01
CA TYR A 60 11.43 -2.88 -22.55
C TYR A 60 10.44 -1.91 -23.20
N THR A 61 10.77 -0.62 -23.24
CA THR A 61 9.87 0.41 -23.78
C THR A 61 9.63 0.29 -25.29
N GLU A 62 10.64 -0.09 -26.06
CA GLU A 62 10.55 -0.18 -27.52
C GLU A 62 9.69 -1.38 -27.96
N ASN A 63 9.79 -2.49 -27.22
CA ASN A 63 9.00 -3.68 -27.49
C ASN A 63 7.58 -3.60 -26.91
N SER A 64 7.36 -2.85 -25.84
CA SER A 64 6.01 -2.62 -25.29
C SER A 64 5.17 -1.62 -26.10
N ARG A 65 5.79 -0.72 -26.88
CA ARG A 65 5.10 0.29 -27.72
C ARG A 65 4.60 -0.24 -29.07
N LYS A 66 4.96 -1.46 -29.48
CA LYS A 66 4.50 -2.05 -30.75
C LYS A 66 2.99 -2.38 -30.67
N PRO A 67 2.14 -1.90 -31.60
CA PRO A 67 0.68 -1.97 -31.43
C PRO A 67 0.15 -3.40 -31.30
N LEU A 68 -0.63 -3.66 -30.25
CA LEU A 68 -1.31 -4.95 -30.00
C LEU A 68 -2.27 -5.39 -31.12
N ARG A 69 -2.73 -4.46 -31.96
CA ARG A 69 -3.83 -4.70 -32.92
C ARG A 69 -3.46 -5.54 -34.15
N SER A 70 -2.18 -5.87 -34.36
CA SER A 70 -1.73 -6.71 -35.48
C SER A 70 -0.77 -7.85 -35.08
N ALA A 71 -0.52 -8.02 -33.78
CA ALA A 71 0.36 -9.08 -33.31
C ALA A 71 -0.36 -10.43 -33.36
N LYS A 72 -0.17 -11.19 -34.46
CA LYS A 72 -0.50 -12.63 -34.54
C LYS A 72 -0.10 -13.31 -33.22
N ARG A 73 -0.90 -14.26 -32.71
CA ARG A 73 -0.64 -15.07 -31.48
C ARG A 73 0.83 -15.56 -31.35
N SER A 74 1.52 -15.76 -32.47
CA SER A 74 2.96 -16.04 -32.57
C SER A 74 3.86 -14.97 -31.90
N LYS A 75 3.60 -13.66 -32.06
CA LYS A 75 4.39 -12.57 -31.44
C LYS A 75 4.21 -12.45 -29.93
N PHE A 76 3.04 -12.78 -29.39
CA PHE A 76 2.86 -12.83 -27.93
C PHE A 76 3.64 -13.99 -27.30
N LYS A 77 3.72 -15.13 -28.02
CA LYS A 77 4.61 -16.23 -27.64
C LYS A 77 6.08 -15.79 -27.69
N SER A 78 6.49 -15.01 -28.70
CA SER A 78 7.87 -14.52 -28.77
C SER A 78 8.22 -13.54 -27.65
N TRP A 79 7.34 -12.59 -27.29
CA TRP A 79 7.60 -11.64 -26.20
C TRP A 79 7.58 -12.29 -24.81
N SER A 80 6.62 -13.17 -24.53
CA SER A 80 6.58 -13.91 -23.27
C SER A 80 7.84 -14.76 -23.07
N ARG A 81 8.28 -15.43 -24.15
CA ARG A 81 9.52 -16.21 -24.19
C ARG A 81 10.75 -15.33 -23.98
N TYR A 82 10.80 -14.17 -24.64
CA TYR A 82 11.85 -13.18 -24.45
C TYR A 82 11.91 -12.69 -22.99
N MET A 83 10.76 -12.36 -22.37
CA MET A 83 10.71 -11.94 -20.97
C MET A 83 11.15 -13.05 -20.00
N LYS A 84 10.85 -14.32 -20.30
CA LYS A 84 11.38 -15.46 -19.52
C LYS A 84 12.90 -15.55 -19.62
N GLY A 85 13.46 -15.34 -20.82
CA GLY A 85 14.92 -15.27 -21.00
C GLY A 85 15.56 -14.05 -20.34
N ALA A 86 14.94 -12.88 -20.40
CA ALA A 86 15.44 -11.68 -19.73
C ALA A 86 15.41 -11.85 -18.20
N SER A 87 14.35 -12.47 -17.68
CA SER A 87 14.20 -12.88 -16.27
C SER A 87 15.32 -13.84 -15.83
N TRP A 88 15.67 -14.80 -16.68
CA TRP A 88 16.82 -15.67 -16.45
C TRP A 88 18.14 -14.92 -16.31
N ILE A 89 18.49 -14.10 -17.32
CA ILE A 89 19.75 -13.37 -17.33
C ILE A 89 19.81 -12.41 -16.13
N PHE A 90 18.71 -11.73 -15.82
CA PHE A 90 18.63 -10.86 -14.64
C PHE A 90 18.87 -11.61 -13.33
N ALA A 91 18.35 -12.83 -13.19
CA ALA A 91 18.65 -13.69 -12.04
C ALA A 91 20.13 -14.11 -11.98
N GLN A 92 20.77 -14.37 -13.13
CA GLN A 92 22.21 -14.65 -13.18
C GLN A 92 23.05 -13.43 -12.74
N HIS A 93 22.66 -12.21 -13.11
CA HIS A 93 23.29 -10.99 -12.60
C HIS A 93 23.16 -10.86 -11.08
N ALA A 94 22.06 -11.30 -10.48
CA ALA A 94 21.93 -11.34 -9.03
C ALA A 94 22.91 -12.34 -8.36
N CYS A 95 23.31 -13.39 -9.07
CA CYS A 95 24.27 -14.40 -8.59
C CYS A 95 25.73 -13.92 -8.62
N GLN A 96 26.03 -12.75 -9.20
CA GLN A 96 27.37 -12.16 -9.22
C GLN A 96 27.68 -11.40 -7.91
N GLY A 97 27.36 -12.00 -6.76
CA GLY A 97 27.63 -11.40 -5.45
C GLY A 97 26.65 -10.32 -5.00
N ARG A 98 25.44 -10.28 -5.57
CA ARG A 98 24.36 -9.35 -5.16
C ARG A 98 23.37 -10.03 -4.22
N ARG A 99 22.52 -9.23 -3.56
CA ARG A 99 21.35 -9.71 -2.81
C ARG A 99 20.09 -9.63 -3.67
N ALA A 100 19.16 -10.57 -3.48
CA ALA A 100 17.86 -10.55 -4.12
C ALA A 100 16.77 -10.15 -3.12
N ILE A 101 16.05 -9.07 -3.42
CA ILE A 101 14.85 -8.66 -2.67
C ILE A 101 13.65 -9.09 -3.48
N VAL A 102 12.73 -9.84 -2.87
CA VAL A 102 11.55 -10.37 -3.54
C VAL A 102 10.32 -9.78 -2.90
N LEU A 103 9.59 -8.99 -3.70
CA LEU A 103 8.33 -8.41 -3.28
C LEU A 103 7.22 -9.45 -3.47
N THR A 104 6.55 -9.80 -2.38
CA THR A 104 5.59 -10.90 -2.35
C THR A 104 4.29 -10.51 -1.67
N ASN A 105 3.25 -11.30 -1.90
CA ASN A 105 2.08 -11.28 -1.03
C ASN A 105 2.49 -11.72 0.38
N ALA A 106 1.73 -11.32 1.40
CA ALA A 106 1.96 -11.79 2.75
C ALA A 106 1.64 -13.30 2.88
N PRO A 107 2.39 -14.03 3.73
CA PRO A 107 2.05 -15.39 4.12
C PRO A 107 0.58 -15.53 4.57
N PRO A 108 -0.07 -16.68 4.27
CA PRO A 108 0.51 -17.89 3.69
C PRO A 108 0.67 -17.87 2.15
N ASP A 109 -0.02 -16.97 1.45
CA ASP A 109 -0.13 -16.98 -0.02
C ASP A 109 0.96 -16.16 -0.73
N VAL A 110 2.23 -16.41 -0.38
CA VAL A 110 3.40 -15.61 -0.83
C VAL A 110 3.51 -15.54 -2.36
N TYR A 111 3.28 -16.65 -3.05
CA TYR A 111 3.44 -16.75 -4.49
C TYR A 111 2.21 -16.27 -5.26
N SER A 112 2.45 -15.88 -6.51
CA SER A 112 1.36 -15.72 -7.48
C SER A 112 0.52 -16.98 -7.60
N LYS A 113 -0.81 -16.82 -7.65
CA LYS A 113 -1.76 -17.90 -7.96
C LYS A 113 -1.65 -18.40 -9.40
N ARG A 114 -0.85 -17.73 -10.25
CA ARG A 114 -0.59 -18.15 -11.63
C ARG A 114 0.28 -19.42 -11.62
N LYS A 115 -0.15 -20.42 -12.39
CA LYS A 115 0.53 -21.71 -12.51
C LYS A 115 1.98 -21.59 -13.00
N HIS A 116 2.24 -20.65 -13.91
CA HIS A 116 3.53 -20.44 -14.57
C HIS A 116 4.11 -19.07 -14.24
N SER A 117 4.56 -18.89 -12.99
CA SER A 117 5.22 -17.65 -12.56
C SER A 117 6.71 -17.70 -12.92
N SER A 118 7.23 -16.67 -13.61
CA SER A 118 8.66 -16.58 -13.94
C SER A 118 9.53 -16.66 -12.70
N TYR A 119 9.11 -16.03 -11.59
CA TYR A 119 9.86 -16.11 -10.33
C TYR A 119 10.01 -17.55 -9.84
N ARG A 120 8.91 -18.32 -9.77
CA ARG A 120 8.92 -19.68 -9.23
C ARG A 120 9.61 -20.69 -10.14
N GLU A 121 9.42 -20.54 -11.45
CA GLU A 121 9.92 -21.52 -12.43
C GLU A 121 11.37 -21.26 -12.83
N ILE A 122 11.80 -20.00 -12.87
CA ILE A 122 13.08 -19.57 -13.48
C ILE A 122 13.94 -18.84 -12.46
N GLU A 123 13.47 -17.72 -11.92
CA GLU A 123 14.34 -16.82 -11.13
C GLU A 123 14.78 -17.47 -9.82
N GLU A 124 13.85 -17.99 -9.03
CA GLU A 124 14.13 -18.59 -7.72
C GLU A 124 15.09 -19.79 -7.80
N PRO A 125 14.92 -20.74 -8.74
CA PRO A 125 15.91 -21.80 -8.93
C PRO A 125 17.33 -21.30 -9.24
N ILE A 126 17.45 -20.29 -10.11
CA ILE A 126 18.75 -19.68 -10.45
C ILE A 126 19.35 -18.98 -9.23
N LEU A 127 18.56 -18.17 -8.52
CA LEU A 127 19.00 -17.45 -7.32
C LEU A 127 19.52 -18.41 -6.25
N LYS A 128 18.86 -19.56 -6.07
CA LYS A 128 19.27 -20.62 -5.13
C LYS A 128 20.46 -21.45 -5.62
N GLY A 129 20.87 -21.30 -6.87
CA GLY A 129 22.04 -21.92 -7.47
C GLY A 129 21.84 -23.29 -8.11
N PHE A 130 20.61 -23.65 -8.48
CA PHE A 130 20.32 -24.95 -9.11
C PHE A 130 20.83 -25.07 -10.55
N GLU A 131 21.19 -23.97 -11.22
CA GLU A 131 21.39 -23.96 -12.68
C GLU A 131 22.81 -23.64 -13.18
N ALA A 132 23.70 -23.13 -12.34
CA ALA A 132 25.04 -22.73 -12.78
C ALA A 132 26.13 -22.84 -11.69
N GLY A 133 25.84 -23.46 -10.54
CA GLY A 133 26.74 -23.48 -9.37
C GLY A 133 26.99 -22.11 -8.72
N GLN A 134 26.58 -21.02 -9.37
CA GLN A 134 26.54 -19.66 -8.85
C GLN A 134 25.18 -19.39 -8.21
N ARG A 135 25.17 -18.65 -7.11
CA ARG A 135 23.98 -18.34 -6.32
C ARG A 135 24.03 -16.90 -5.85
N THR A 136 22.88 -16.31 -5.58
CA THR A 136 22.82 -15.00 -4.93
C THR A 136 23.38 -15.10 -3.51
N ASN A 137 23.74 -13.97 -2.89
CA ASN A 137 24.22 -13.99 -1.51
C ASN A 137 23.09 -14.36 -0.53
N GLN A 138 21.89 -13.82 -0.81
CA GLN A 138 20.76 -13.85 0.10
C GLN A 138 19.47 -13.53 -0.66
N ILE A 139 18.36 -14.16 -0.26
CA ILE A 139 17.02 -13.82 -0.71
C ILE A 139 16.21 -13.30 0.49
N ASP A 140 15.73 -12.06 0.37
CA ASP A 140 14.89 -11.38 1.36
C ASP A 140 13.48 -11.20 0.82
N TYR A 141 12.47 -11.44 1.66
CA TYR A 141 11.07 -11.17 1.33
C TYR A 141 10.60 -9.86 1.96
N VAL A 142 9.79 -9.14 1.19
CA VAL A 142 9.12 -7.89 1.60
C VAL A 142 7.66 -7.95 1.17
N HIS A 143 6.75 -7.50 2.04
CA HIS A 143 5.31 -7.51 1.80
C HIS A 143 4.75 -6.09 1.68
N PRO A 144 4.91 -5.43 0.52
CA PRO A 144 4.57 -4.01 0.36
C PRO A 144 3.08 -3.69 0.48
N GLN A 145 2.20 -4.69 0.34
CA GLN A 145 0.76 -4.51 0.45
C GLN A 145 0.26 -4.45 1.90
N ILE A 146 1.06 -4.92 2.87
CA ILE A 146 0.68 -4.86 4.28
C ILE A 146 1.05 -3.46 4.82
N PRO A 147 0.07 -2.67 5.27
CA PRO A 147 0.34 -1.35 5.84
C PRO A 147 1.33 -1.44 7.01
N GLY A 148 2.34 -0.58 7.02
CA GLY A 148 3.40 -0.58 8.03
C GLY A 148 4.51 -1.62 7.83
N ALA A 149 4.34 -2.58 6.90
CA ALA A 149 5.34 -3.60 6.60
C ALA A 149 6.15 -3.34 5.33
N ALA A 150 5.88 -2.26 4.59
CA ALA A 150 6.52 -2.01 3.30
C ALA A 150 8.04 -1.85 3.36
N GLY A 151 8.61 -1.56 4.54
CA GLY A 151 10.06 -1.53 4.77
C GLY A 151 10.59 -2.73 5.56
N PHE A 152 9.72 -3.62 6.05
CA PHE A 152 10.14 -4.81 6.78
C PHE A 152 10.61 -5.88 5.79
N ARG A 153 11.81 -6.39 6.03
CA ARG A 153 12.43 -7.45 5.24
C ARG A 153 12.87 -8.57 6.17
N TYR A 154 12.76 -9.81 5.72
CA TYR A 154 13.28 -10.96 6.43
C TYR A 154 13.86 -11.96 5.43
N GLN A 155 14.90 -12.66 5.86
CA GLN A 155 15.61 -13.59 5.01
C GLN A 155 14.81 -14.89 4.85
N VAL A 156 14.76 -15.44 3.63
CA VAL A 156 14.18 -16.77 3.38
C VAL A 156 15.20 -17.77 2.85
N TRP A 157 16.34 -17.29 2.37
CA TRP A 157 17.43 -18.14 1.89
C TRP A 157 18.76 -17.38 1.99
N PRO A 158 19.88 -18.03 2.35
CA PRO A 158 20.04 -19.46 2.63
C PRO A 158 19.52 -19.91 4.00
N LYS A 159 19.39 -18.99 4.95
CA LYS A 159 18.69 -19.22 6.24
C LYS A 159 17.26 -18.72 6.15
N ASP A 160 16.32 -19.49 6.68
CA ASP A 160 14.90 -19.13 6.71
C ASP A 160 14.54 -18.46 8.05
N TRP A 161 14.24 -17.17 7.99
CA TRP A 161 13.91 -16.31 9.11
C TRP A 161 12.43 -15.88 9.04
N SER A 162 11.59 -16.68 8.37
CA SER A 162 10.14 -16.42 8.23
C SER A 162 9.41 -16.32 9.58
N ALA A 163 9.97 -16.86 10.67
CA ALA A 163 9.43 -16.68 12.02
C ALA A 163 9.41 -15.19 12.45
N GLU A 164 10.38 -14.38 12.00
CA GLU A 164 10.46 -12.96 12.34
C GLU A 164 9.29 -12.17 11.75
N TRP A 165 8.80 -12.58 10.58
CA TRP A 165 7.62 -11.99 9.98
C TRP A 165 6.39 -12.12 10.88
N PHE A 166 6.16 -13.30 11.46
CA PHE A 166 5.00 -13.51 12.34
C PHE A 166 5.10 -12.67 13.61
N GLY A 167 6.28 -12.61 14.25
CA GLY A 167 6.50 -11.75 15.41
C GLY A 167 6.31 -10.26 15.10
N PHE A 168 6.76 -9.81 13.92
CA PHE A 168 6.55 -8.43 13.46
C PHE A 168 5.07 -8.13 13.19
N LEU A 169 4.35 -9.05 12.54
CA LEU A 169 2.93 -8.90 12.24
C LEU A 169 2.09 -8.81 13.53
N GLU A 170 2.40 -9.63 14.54
CA GLU A 170 1.80 -9.55 15.86
C GLU A 170 2.03 -8.17 16.50
N CYS A 171 3.24 -7.63 16.41
CA CYS A 171 3.55 -6.29 16.90
C CYS A 171 2.74 -5.18 16.19
N ILE A 172 2.55 -5.28 14.87
CA ILE A 172 1.70 -4.34 14.12
C ILE A 172 0.24 -4.47 14.61
N ALA A 173 -0.29 -5.69 14.69
CA ALA A 173 -1.66 -5.94 15.11
C ALA A 173 -1.93 -5.40 16.52
N ILE A 174 -1.00 -5.62 17.46
CA ILE A 174 -1.09 -5.09 18.83
C ILE A 174 -1.07 -3.55 18.81
N LYS A 175 -0.18 -2.93 18.05
CA LYS A 175 -0.13 -1.46 17.93
C LYS A 175 -1.43 -0.89 17.37
N ASP A 176 -2.03 -1.54 16.38
CA ASP A 176 -3.32 -1.12 15.83
C ASP A 176 -4.46 -1.28 16.84
N ILE A 177 -4.47 -2.37 17.62
CA ILE A 177 -5.41 -2.57 18.72
C ILE A 177 -5.25 -1.46 19.75
N VAL A 178 -4.03 -1.23 20.27
CA VAL A 178 -3.74 -0.19 21.26
C VAL A 178 -4.13 1.19 20.72
N ARG A 179 -3.80 1.51 19.46
CA ARG A 179 -4.19 2.78 18.83
C ARG A 179 -5.71 2.94 18.81
N ARG A 180 -6.46 1.91 18.43
CA ARG A 180 -7.94 1.94 18.46
C ARG A 180 -8.46 2.14 19.89
N PHE A 181 -7.87 1.48 20.88
CA PHE A 181 -8.26 1.60 22.28
C PHE A 181 -7.91 2.95 22.91
N VAL A 182 -6.78 3.57 22.54
CA VAL A 182 -6.37 4.90 23.03
C VAL A 182 -7.12 6.02 22.31
N GLN A 183 -7.51 5.82 21.05
CA GLN A 183 -8.34 6.81 20.32
C GLN A 183 -9.82 6.75 20.71
N ARG A 184 -10.37 5.60 21.11
CA ARG A 184 -11.75 5.49 21.61
C ARG A 184 -12.11 6.47 22.75
N PRO A 185 -11.30 6.64 23.82
CA PRO A 185 -11.61 7.61 24.86
C PRO A 185 -11.41 9.06 24.39
N ARG A 186 -10.57 9.33 23.39
CA ARG A 186 -10.44 10.68 22.80
C ARG A 186 -11.65 11.08 21.96
N VAL A 187 -12.17 10.17 21.13
CA VAL A 187 -13.39 10.42 20.34
C VAL A 187 -14.60 10.55 21.26
N ARG A 188 -14.75 9.67 22.26
CA ARG A 188 -15.81 9.82 23.26
C ARG A 188 -15.73 11.12 24.06
N ARG A 189 -14.52 11.64 24.30
CA ARG A 189 -14.36 12.93 24.99
C ARG A 189 -14.72 14.09 24.09
N LEU A 190 -14.46 13.99 22.79
CA LEU A 190 -14.86 15.00 21.80
C LEU A 190 -16.38 14.96 21.53
N GLU A 191 -16.97 13.79 21.33
CA GLU A 191 -18.44 13.62 21.24
C GLU A 191 -19.13 14.12 22.51
N LYS A 192 -18.59 13.83 23.69
CA LYS A 192 -19.17 14.32 24.95
C LYS A 192 -18.99 15.83 25.16
N VAL A 193 -17.98 16.44 24.53
CA VAL A 193 -17.82 17.91 24.52
C VAL A 193 -18.79 18.54 23.53
N GLU A 194 -19.00 17.94 22.35
CA GLU A 194 -19.97 18.41 21.34
C GLU A 194 -21.43 18.20 21.82
N GLU A 195 -21.71 17.11 22.52
CA GLU A 195 -22.99 16.85 23.19
C GLU A 195 -23.21 17.80 24.39
N ALA A 196 -22.15 18.12 25.15
CA ALA A 196 -22.23 19.15 26.19
C ALA A 196 -22.40 20.56 25.62
N GLU A 197 -21.77 20.89 24.49
CA GLU A 197 -21.92 22.16 23.79
C GLU A 197 -23.34 22.30 23.22
N SER A 198 -23.89 21.26 22.59
CA SER A 198 -25.28 21.27 22.10
C SER A 198 -26.31 21.35 23.23
N VAL A 199 -26.09 20.66 24.36
CA VAL A 199 -26.93 20.81 25.57
C VAL A 199 -26.80 22.22 26.17
N SER A 200 -25.62 22.82 26.15
CA SER A 200 -25.43 24.21 26.60
C SER A 200 -26.13 25.24 25.70
N ILE A 201 -26.15 25.02 24.39
CA ILE A 201 -26.85 25.87 23.41
C ILE A 201 -28.38 25.75 23.59
N ILE A 202 -28.89 24.54 23.84
CA ILE A 202 -30.32 24.31 24.16
C ILE A 202 -30.70 24.91 25.53
N GLY A 203 -29.79 24.83 26.51
CA GLY A 203 -29.96 25.47 27.82
C GLY A 203 -29.96 26.99 27.74
N HIS A 204 -29.10 27.58 26.91
CA HIS A 204 -29.03 29.02 26.69
C HIS A 204 -30.27 29.52 25.91
N GLN A 205 -30.73 28.77 24.90
CA GLN A 205 -31.98 29.08 24.21
C GLN A 205 -33.20 29.01 25.13
N ARG A 206 -33.30 28.00 26.00
CA ARG A 206 -34.36 27.92 27.03
C ARG A 206 -34.29 29.10 28.00
N SER A 207 -33.10 29.50 28.45
CA SER A 207 -32.92 30.66 29.33
C SER A 207 -33.39 31.97 28.68
N THR A 208 -33.07 32.19 27.41
CA THR A 208 -33.56 33.37 26.66
C THR A 208 -35.08 33.32 26.37
N PHE A 209 -35.66 32.13 26.22
CA PHE A 209 -37.11 31.95 26.06
C PHE A 209 -37.87 32.24 27.36
N PHE A 210 -37.34 31.81 28.51
CA PHE A 210 -37.97 32.13 29.81
C PHE A 210 -37.85 33.61 30.16
N ALA A 211 -36.73 34.27 29.84
CA ALA A 211 -36.58 35.72 30.02
C ALA A 211 -37.62 36.52 29.21
N THR A 212 -37.87 36.14 27.95
CA THR A 212 -38.86 36.82 27.09
C THR A 212 -40.32 36.51 27.47
N VAL A 213 -40.61 35.35 28.05
CA VAL A 213 -41.97 35.00 28.54
C VAL A 213 -42.30 35.70 29.86
N VAL A 214 -41.32 35.89 30.75
CA VAL A 214 -41.48 36.67 31.99
C VAL A 214 -41.71 38.15 31.68
N GLU A 215 -40.99 38.71 30.70
CA GLU A 215 -41.15 40.11 30.30
C GLU A 215 -42.53 40.38 29.65
N LYS A 216 -43.04 39.44 28.85
CA LYS A 216 -44.40 39.50 28.30
C LYS A 216 -45.48 39.35 29.36
N SER A 217 -45.28 38.51 30.39
CA SER A 217 -46.24 38.35 31.48
C SER A 217 -46.33 39.60 32.36
N ASN A 218 -45.21 40.28 32.60
CA ASN A 218 -45.19 41.54 33.36
C ASN A 218 -45.88 42.70 32.61
N ARG A 219 -45.78 42.74 31.27
CA ARG A 219 -46.55 43.71 30.45
C ARG A 219 -48.06 43.49 30.50
N ILE A 220 -48.52 42.24 30.45
CA ILE A 220 -49.95 41.89 30.49
C ILE A 220 -50.57 42.19 31.87
N VAL A 221 -49.80 42.05 32.95
CA VAL A 221 -50.25 42.41 34.30
C VAL A 221 -50.37 43.93 34.49
N GLN A 222 -49.49 44.73 33.87
CA GLN A 222 -49.60 46.19 33.91
C GLN A 222 -50.79 46.72 33.09
N GLU A 223 -51.09 46.15 31.91
CA GLU A 223 -52.26 46.55 31.11
C GLU A 223 -53.61 46.23 31.81
N LYS A 224 -53.70 45.08 32.49
CA LYS A 224 -54.91 44.70 33.24
C LYS A 224 -55.17 45.58 34.47
N ASN A 225 -54.12 46.15 35.07
CA ASN A 225 -54.25 47.07 36.20
C ASN A 225 -54.67 48.49 35.77
N LEU A 226 -54.31 48.93 34.55
CA LEU A 226 -54.80 50.18 33.96
C LEU A 226 -56.30 50.10 33.58
N THR A 227 -56.78 48.95 33.08
CA THR A 227 -58.20 48.77 32.75
C THR A 227 -59.11 48.65 33.97
N LYS A 228 -58.62 48.08 35.09
CA LYS A 228 -59.38 48.03 36.36
C LYS A 228 -59.51 49.39 37.05
N ARG A 229 -58.55 50.31 36.88
CA ARG A 229 -58.66 51.69 37.40
C ARG A 229 -59.67 52.55 36.61
N SER A 230 -59.90 52.26 35.33
CA SER A 230 -60.90 52.94 34.50
C SER A 230 -62.35 52.54 34.85
N ARG A 231 -62.59 51.27 35.21
CA ARG A 231 -63.95 50.78 35.54
C ARG A 231 -64.48 51.15 36.93
N ARG A 232 -63.63 51.55 37.88
CA ARG A 232 -64.06 52.01 39.23
C ARG A 232 -64.50 53.49 39.30
N ARG A 233 -64.41 54.24 38.20
CA ARG A 233 -64.89 55.64 38.13
C ARG A 233 -66.28 55.82 37.49
N LYS A 234 -67.01 54.75 37.14
CA LYS A 234 -68.33 54.82 36.48
C LYS A 234 -69.50 54.20 37.26
N THR A 235 -69.33 53.87 38.53
CA THR A 235 -70.44 53.48 39.42
C THR A 235 -70.27 54.20 40.77
N GLY A 236 -70.55 55.50 40.75
CA GLY A 236 -70.80 56.33 41.92
C GLY A 236 -71.96 57.23 41.53
N LYS A 237 -73.15 56.87 41.99
CA LYS A 237 -74.36 57.69 41.99
C LYS A 237 -74.86 57.69 43.43
#